data_AF-A0A6M0BG63-F1
#
_entry.id   AF-A0A6M0BG63-F1
#
_cell.length_a   1.000
_cell.length_b   1.000
_cell.length_c   1.000
_cell.angle_alpha   90.00
_cell.angle_beta   90.00
_cell.angle_gamma   90.00
#
_symmetry.space_group_name_H-M   'P 1'
#
loop_
_entity.id
_entity.type
_entity.pdbx_description
1 polymer ?
#
loop_
_entity_poly.entity_id
_entity_poly.type
_entity_poly.pdbx_seq_one_letter_code
_entity_poly.pdbx_strand_id
1 'polypeptide(L)'
;QVGLIDEAYFMYYEEMDFCLQAQRAGWECWYVPESRVVHLVGQSSGVTDTKRPPKRRPQYVFDSRRRYFLKNYGWFYAALADHTWASSYLLWQLRRMVQGKPNLEPPHLLTDFLRNSVFCKGGAFSSPKIS
;
A
#
# COMPACT_ATOMS: atom_id res chain seq x y z
N GLN A 1 -23.73 -9.64 3.27
CA GLN A 1 -23.28 -9.55 1.87
C GLN A 1 -22.17 -8.50 1.79
N VAL A 2 -21.09 -8.75 1.03
CA VAL A 2 -19.84 -7.94 1.05
C VAL A 2 -19.82 -6.83 -0.02
N GLY A 3 -20.73 -6.89 -1.01
CA GLY A 3 -20.75 -5.96 -2.13
C GLY A 3 -19.64 -6.24 -3.15
N LEU A 4 -19.42 -5.31 -4.08
CA LEU A 4 -18.32 -5.34 -5.04
C LEU A 4 -17.07 -4.64 -4.47
N ILE A 5 -15.95 -4.76 -5.17
CA ILE A 5 -14.72 -4.01 -4.87
C ILE A 5 -15.02 -2.51 -4.95
N ASP A 6 -14.45 -1.75 -4.01
CA ASP A 6 -14.59 -0.31 -3.93
C ASP A 6 -13.84 0.40 -5.07
N GLU A 7 -14.60 0.93 -6.04
CA GLU A 7 -14.08 1.56 -7.27
C GLU A 7 -13.23 2.82 -7.03
N ALA A 8 -13.23 3.36 -5.82
CA ALA A 8 -12.36 4.49 -5.49
C ALA A 8 -10.90 4.05 -5.22
N TYR A 9 -10.60 2.75 -5.18
CA TYR A 9 -9.22 2.26 -5.35
C TYR A 9 -8.92 2.12 -6.85
N PHE A 10 -7.84 2.75 -7.31
CA PHE A 10 -7.34 2.51 -8.67
C PHE A 10 -6.52 1.22 -8.77
N MET A 11 -5.55 1.05 -7.87
CA MET A 11 -4.67 -0.12 -7.80
C MET A 11 -4.04 -0.20 -6.42
N TYR A 12 -3.79 -1.42 -5.93
CA TYR A 12 -3.32 -1.74 -4.58
C TYR A 12 -4.36 -1.49 -3.48
N TYR A 13 -4.34 -2.34 -2.46
CA TYR A 13 -5.26 -2.34 -1.30
C TYR A 13 -6.74 -2.60 -1.59
N GLU A 14 -7.17 -2.63 -2.85
CA GLU A 14 -8.52 -2.98 -3.28
C GLU A 14 -8.89 -4.41 -2.86
N GLU A 15 -7.98 -5.36 -3.08
CA GLU A 15 -8.16 -6.75 -2.68
C GLU A 15 -8.10 -6.93 -1.15
N MET A 16 -7.22 -6.19 -0.48
CA MET A 16 -7.06 -6.24 0.97
C MET A 16 -8.31 -5.70 1.67
N ASP A 17 -8.85 -4.60 1.15
CA ASP A 17 -10.10 -4.01 1.63
C ASP A 17 -11.28 -4.97 1.46
N PHE A 18 -11.40 -5.59 0.27
CA PHE A 18 -12.44 -6.57 -0.02
C PHE A 18 -12.35 -7.80 0.90
N CYS A 19 -11.16 -8.39 1.04
CA CYS A 19 -10.94 -9.53 1.93
C CYS A 19 -11.25 -9.19 3.40
N LEU A 20 -10.89 -7.98 3.86
CA LEU A 20 -11.22 -7.53 5.20
C LEU A 20 -12.74 -7.36 5.39
N GLN A 21 -13.45 -6.81 4.41
CA GLN A 21 -14.92 -6.74 4.48
C GLN A 21 -15.56 -8.13 4.44
N ALA A 22 -15.03 -9.04 3.63
CA ALA A 22 -15.49 -10.42 3.56
C ALA A 22 -15.34 -11.14 4.90
N GLN A 23 -14.17 -11.02 5.51
CA GLN A 23 -13.91 -11.55 6.85
C GLN A 23 -14.87 -10.95 7.89
N ARG A 24 -15.08 -9.63 7.88
CA ARG A 24 -16.04 -8.95 8.78
C ARG A 24 -17.48 -9.40 8.55
N ALA A 25 -17.82 -9.83 7.35
CA ALA A 25 -19.12 -10.41 7.01
C ALA A 25 -19.23 -11.91 7.34
N GLY A 26 -18.23 -12.49 8.00
CA GLY A 26 -18.22 -13.90 8.41
C GLY A 26 -17.84 -14.88 7.30
N TRP A 27 -17.24 -14.41 6.20
CA TRP A 27 -16.78 -15.30 5.13
C TRP A 27 -15.46 -15.96 5.52
N GLU A 28 -15.29 -17.19 5.07
CA GLU A 28 -14.05 -17.95 5.25
C GLU A 28 -13.10 -17.74 4.07
N CYS A 29 -11.80 -17.71 4.35
CA CYS A 29 -10.75 -17.64 3.33
C CYS A 29 -10.06 -18.99 3.22
N TRP A 30 -10.35 -19.71 2.13
CA TRP A 30 -9.81 -21.06 1.89
C TRP A 30 -8.59 -21.03 0.96
N TYR A 31 -7.58 -21.82 1.30
CA TYR A 31 -6.44 -22.10 0.44
C TYR A 31 -6.56 -23.53 -0.10
N VAL A 32 -6.54 -23.69 -1.43
CA VAL A 32 -6.72 -24.98 -2.10
C VAL A 32 -5.41 -25.37 -2.80
N PRO A 33 -4.57 -26.23 -2.19
CA PRO A 33 -3.24 -26.54 -2.70
C PRO A 33 -3.24 -27.27 -4.07
N GLU A 34 -4.35 -27.91 -4.42
CA GLU A 34 -4.56 -28.56 -5.72
C GLU A 34 -4.74 -27.54 -6.85
N SER A 35 -5.23 -26.34 -6.53
CA SER A 35 -5.38 -25.23 -7.48
C SER A 35 -4.04 -24.53 -7.68
N ARG A 36 -3.47 -24.63 -8.88
CA ARG A 36 -2.15 -24.08 -9.21
C ARG A 36 -2.26 -23.00 -10.27
N VAL A 37 -1.83 -21.78 -9.90
CA VAL A 37 -1.74 -20.63 -10.81
C VAL A 37 -0.34 -20.05 -10.72
N VAL A 38 0.27 -19.73 -11.86
CA VAL A 38 1.59 -19.09 -11.92
C VAL A 38 1.43 -17.59 -12.08
N HIS A 39 1.86 -16.83 -11.08
CA HIS A 39 1.95 -15.37 -11.18
C HIS A 39 3.35 -14.96 -11.64
N LEU A 40 3.46 -14.46 -12.87
CA LEU A 40 4.71 -13.90 -13.39
C LEU A 40 4.94 -12.50 -12.81
N VAL A 41 5.48 -12.45 -11.59
CA VAL A 41 5.69 -11.25 -10.80
C VAL A 41 6.39 -10.15 -11.60
N GLY A 42 5.80 -8.95 -11.59
CA GLY A 42 6.47 -7.73 -12.05
C GLY A 42 6.59 -7.55 -13.57
N GLN A 43 6.10 -8.48 -14.39
CA GLN A 43 6.19 -8.41 -15.87
C GLN A 43 5.55 -7.15 -16.45
N SER A 44 4.34 -6.79 -16.01
CA SER A 44 3.63 -5.59 -16.48
C SER A 44 4.29 -4.28 -16.00
N SER A 45 4.88 -4.31 -14.80
CA SER A 45 5.51 -3.13 -14.18
C SER A 45 6.98 -2.93 -14.56
N GLY A 46 7.62 -3.94 -15.17
CA GLY A 46 9.04 -3.93 -15.52
C GLY A 46 10.00 -3.92 -14.33
N VAL A 47 9.52 -4.26 -13.12
CA VAL A 47 10.30 -4.22 -11.87
C VAL A 47 11.32 -5.36 -11.79
N THR A 48 11.20 -6.35 -12.67
CA THR A 48 12.15 -7.47 -12.78
C THR A 48 13.46 -7.11 -13.51
N ASP A 49 13.53 -5.95 -14.17
CA ASP A 49 14.76 -5.47 -14.80
C ASP A 49 15.67 -4.79 -13.77
N THR A 50 16.57 -5.59 -13.17
CA THR A 50 17.56 -5.13 -12.19
C THR A 50 18.62 -4.18 -12.75
N LYS A 51 18.69 -4.01 -14.08
CA LYS A 51 19.62 -3.08 -14.72
C LYS A 51 19.06 -1.67 -14.83
N ARG A 52 17.75 -1.49 -14.62
CA ARG A 52 17.10 -0.17 -14.66
C ARG A 52 17.03 0.43 -13.25
N PRO A 53 17.26 1.74 -13.11
CA PRO A 53 17.05 2.40 -11.84
C PRO A 53 15.56 2.33 -11.45
N PRO A 54 15.26 2.23 -10.14
CA PRO A 54 13.89 2.18 -9.65
C PRO A 54 13.13 3.47 -10.03
N LYS A 55 11.91 3.32 -10.52
CA LYS A 55 11.04 4.45 -10.86
C LYS A 55 10.42 5.05 -9.59
N ARG A 56 10.18 6.36 -9.62
CA ARG A 56 9.38 7.05 -8.59
C ARG A 56 8.03 6.35 -8.43
N ARG A 57 7.59 6.16 -7.18
CA ARG A 57 6.30 5.53 -6.91
C ARG A 57 5.17 6.43 -7.41
N PRO A 58 4.19 5.88 -8.15
CA PRO A 58 3.06 6.67 -8.61
C PRO A 58 2.12 7.01 -7.45
N GLN A 59 1.41 8.13 -7.61
CA GLN A 59 0.59 8.76 -6.58
C GLN A 59 -0.52 7.85 -6.03
N TYR A 60 -1.14 7.04 -6.91
CA TYR A 60 -2.23 6.13 -6.53
C TYR A 60 -1.82 5.09 -5.49
N VAL A 61 -0.55 4.70 -5.39
CA VAL A 61 -0.06 3.74 -4.37
C VAL A 61 -0.27 4.31 -2.97
N PHE A 62 0.03 5.59 -2.79
CA PHE A 62 -0.12 6.26 -1.51
C PHE A 62 -1.58 6.56 -1.20
N ASP A 63 -2.36 6.95 -2.22
CA ASP A 63 -3.78 7.24 -2.05
C ASP A 63 -4.58 6.00 -1.66
N SER A 64 -4.32 4.86 -2.33
CA SER A 64 -4.91 3.56 -1.97
C SER A 64 -4.54 3.14 -0.55
N ARG A 65 -3.26 3.21 -0.17
CA ARG A 65 -2.83 2.88 1.20
C ARG A 65 -3.55 3.75 2.25
N ARG A 66 -3.57 5.07 2.03
CA ARG A 66 -4.19 6.01 2.96
C ARG A 66 -5.70 5.77 3.07
N ARG A 67 -6.38 5.53 1.94
CA ARG A 67 -7.80 5.14 1.91
C ARG A 67 -8.04 3.90 2.78
N TYR A 68 -7.26 2.84 2.58
CA TYR A 68 -7.42 1.58 3.31
C TYR A 68 -7.36 1.77 4.83
N PHE A 69 -6.33 2.46 5.32
CA PHE A 69 -6.19 2.65 6.77
C PHE A 69 -7.28 3.56 7.35
N LEU A 70 -7.61 4.66 6.66
CA LEU A 70 -8.65 5.57 7.12
C LEU A 70 -10.05 4.92 7.10
N LYS A 71 -10.39 4.20 6.03
CA LYS A 71 -11.66 3.50 5.86
C LYS A 71 -11.86 2.42 6.92
N ASN A 72 -10.82 1.64 7.22
CA ASN A 72 -10.97 0.42 8.01
C ASN A 72 -10.60 0.55 9.48
N TYR A 73 -9.74 1.50 9.84
CA TYR A 73 -9.16 1.62 11.18
C TYR A 73 -9.21 3.05 11.73
N GLY A 74 -9.65 4.03 10.94
CA GLY A 74 -9.77 5.42 11.34
C GLY A 74 -8.44 6.18 11.38
N TRP A 75 -8.53 7.47 11.71
CA TRP A 75 -7.41 8.40 11.59
C TRP A 75 -6.25 8.09 12.54
N PHE A 76 -6.51 7.78 13.81
CA PHE A 76 -5.45 7.50 14.79
C PHE A 76 -4.60 6.30 14.38
N TYR A 77 -5.24 5.22 13.92
CA TYR A 77 -4.52 4.04 13.47
C TYR A 77 -3.72 4.35 12.19
N ALA A 78 -4.31 5.09 11.25
CA ALA A 78 -3.60 5.53 10.05
C ALA A 78 -2.36 6.39 10.39
N ALA A 79 -2.47 7.29 11.38
CA ALA A 79 -1.35 8.10 11.86
C ALA A 79 -0.23 7.23 12.47
N LEU A 80 -0.60 6.22 13.27
CA LEU A 80 0.36 5.28 13.83
C LEU A 80 1.03 4.42 12.74
N ALA A 81 0.28 3.98 11.73
CA ALA A 81 0.80 3.24 10.59
C ALA A 81 1.78 4.09 9.77
N ASP A 82 1.48 5.38 9.58
CA ASP A 82 2.36 6.34 8.91
C ASP A 82 3.64 6.60 9.70
N HIS A 83 3.51 6.80 11.01
CA HIS A 83 4.65 6.97 11.89
C HIS A 83 5.55 5.74 11.90
N THR A 84 4.98 4.56 12.09
CA THR A 84 5.73 3.29 12.15
C THR A 84 6.47 3.05 10.84
N TRP A 85 5.83 3.29 9.70
CA TRP A 85 6.47 3.16 8.40
C TRP A 85 7.64 4.15 8.26
N ALA A 86 7.43 5.43 8.57
CA ALA A 86 8.46 6.46 8.43
C ALA A 86 9.66 6.19 9.36
N SER A 87 9.41 5.83 10.61
CA SER A 87 10.44 5.49 11.59
C SER A 87 11.23 4.25 11.17
N SER A 88 10.54 3.20 10.69
CA SER A 88 11.19 1.98 10.20
C SER A 88 12.05 2.26 8.95
N TYR A 89 11.54 3.10 8.05
CA TYR A 89 12.27 3.52 6.85
C TYR A 89 13.54 4.30 7.21
N LEU A 90 13.44 5.26 8.13
CA LEU A 90 14.60 6.03 8.61
C LEU A 90 15.63 5.13 9.28
N LEU A 91 15.20 4.20 10.14
CA LEU A 91 16.09 3.23 10.77
C LEU A 91 16.79 2.35 9.73
N TRP A 92 16.06 1.88 8.72
CA TRP A 92 16.66 1.12 7.62
C TRP A 92 17.65 1.95 6.81
N GLN A 93 17.35 3.22 6.52
CA GLN A 93 18.27 4.11 5.83
C GLN A 93 19.56 4.33 6.63
N LEU A 94 19.46 4.54 7.95
CA LEU A 94 20.62 4.64 8.83
C LEU A 94 21.44 3.36 8.81
N ARG A 95 20.79 2.20 8.97
CA ARG A 95 21.45 0.89 8.87
C ARG A 95 22.15 0.71 7.51
N ARG A 96 21.51 1.11 6.42
CA ARG A 96 22.06 1.02 5.06
C ARG A 96 23.33 1.87 4.92
N MET A 97 23.32 3.10 5.45
CA MET A 97 24.49 3.99 5.45
C MET A 97 25.64 3.39 6.27
N VAL A 98 25.37 2.87 7.46
CA VAL A 98 26.38 2.18 8.29
C VAL A 98 26.96 0.95 7.57
N GLN A 99 26.15 0.24 6.81
CA GLN A 99 26.57 -0.93 6.04
C GLN A 99 27.24 -0.59 4.69
N GLY A 100 27.35 0.68 4.32
CA GLY A 100 27.91 1.10 3.03
C GLY A 100 27.14 0.56 1.82
N LYS A 101 25.86 0.21 1.97
CA LYS A 101 25.07 -0.43 0.92
C LYS A 101 24.52 0.58 -0.10
N PRO A 102 24.46 0.24 -1.40
CA PRO A 102 23.94 1.13 -2.43
C PRO A 102 22.46 1.48 -2.16
N ASN A 103 22.05 2.68 -2.60
CA ASN A 103 20.65 3.09 -2.50
C ASN A 103 19.88 2.54 -3.70
N LEU A 104 19.01 1.56 -3.47
CA LEU A 104 18.13 0.98 -4.49
C LEU A 104 16.68 1.44 -4.33
N GLU A 105 16.45 2.46 -3.49
CA GLU A 105 15.11 2.98 -3.26
C GLU A 105 14.62 3.83 -4.44
N PRO A 106 13.30 3.80 -4.72
CA PRO A 106 12.67 4.77 -5.58
C PRO A 106 13.05 6.21 -5.20
N PRO A 107 13.28 7.09 -6.18
CA PRO A 107 13.56 8.50 -5.91
C PRO A 107 12.38 9.14 -5.16
N HIS A 108 12.69 10.05 -4.24
CA HIS A 108 11.72 10.82 -3.45
C HIS A 108 10.74 10.01 -2.58
N LEU A 109 11.01 8.73 -2.33
CA LEU A 109 10.07 7.85 -1.63
C LEU A 109 9.62 8.39 -0.26
N LEU A 110 10.55 8.82 0.60
CA LEU A 110 10.22 9.35 1.92
C LEU A 110 9.42 10.66 1.83
N THR A 111 9.84 11.59 0.98
CA THR A 111 9.15 12.88 0.81
C THR A 111 7.75 12.69 0.24
N ASP A 112 7.58 11.76 -0.71
CA ASP A 112 6.28 11.44 -1.29
C ASP A 112 5.39 10.72 -0.29
N PHE A 113 5.95 9.81 0.51
CA PHE A 113 5.22 9.16 1.59
C PHE A 113 4.69 10.18 2.60
N LEU A 114 5.55 11.08 3.10
CA LEU A 114 5.16 12.08 4.08
C LEU A 114 4.10 13.04 3.53
N ARG A 115 4.26 13.51 2.29
CA ARG A 115 3.25 14.36 1.61
C ARG A 115 1.90 13.67 1.48
N ASN A 116 1.88 12.35 1.40
CA ASN A 116 0.67 11.55 1.28
C ASN A 116 0.18 10.94 2.59
N SER A 117 0.87 11.20 3.70
CA SER A 117 0.47 10.74 5.03
C SER A 117 -0.78 11.47 5.52
N VAL A 118 -1.41 10.92 6.55
CA VAL A 118 -2.54 11.58 7.23
C VAL A 118 -2.16 12.87 7.95
N PHE A 119 -0.86 13.09 8.19
CA PHE A 119 -0.37 14.35 8.77
C PHE A 119 -0.42 15.51 7.76
N CYS A 120 -0.18 15.24 6.48
CA CYS A 120 -0.22 16.27 5.42
C CYS A 120 -1.56 16.34 4.71
N LYS A 121 -2.19 15.21 4.39
CA LYS A 121 -3.49 15.15 3.69
C LYS A 121 -4.70 15.13 4.62
N GLY A 122 -4.51 15.07 5.94
CA GLY A 122 -5.59 14.97 6.92
C GLY A 122 -6.27 13.60 6.94
N GLY A 123 -7.51 13.53 7.45
CA GLY A 123 -8.31 12.30 7.55
C GLY A 123 -9.41 12.14 6.50
N ALA A 124 -9.66 13.15 5.67
CA ALA A 124 -10.70 13.08 4.65
C ALA A 124 -10.23 12.29 3.42
N PHE A 125 -11.06 11.38 2.91
CA PHE A 125 -10.86 10.72 1.64
C PHE A 125 -12.21 10.61 0.93
N SER A 126 -12.20 10.59 -0.41
CA SER A 126 -13.42 10.57 -1.22
C SER A 126 -14.23 9.30 -0.95
N SER A 127 -15.35 9.39 -0.24
CA SER A 127 -16.32 8.29 -0.20
C SER A 127 -16.86 8.04 -1.61
N PRO A 128 -17.07 6.78 -2.02
CA PRO A 128 -17.68 6.52 -3.32
C PRO A 128 -19.07 7.16 -3.32
N LYS A 129 -19.43 7.86 -4.41
CA LYS A 129 -20.81 8.27 -4.63
C LYS A 129 -21.60 6.99 -4.84
N ILE A 130 -22.41 6.60 -3.86
CA ILE A 130 -23.38 5.53 -4.04
C ILE A 130 -24.42 6.08 -5.03
N SER A 131 -24.38 5.59 -6.28
CA SER A 131 -25.45 5.79 -7.26
C SER A 131 -26.45 4.66 -7.18
#